data_AF-A0A379DF28-F1
#
_entry.id   AF-A0A379DF28-F1
#
_cell.length_a   1.000
_cell.length_b   1.000
_cell.length_c   1.000
_cell.angle_alpha   90.00
_cell.angle_beta   90.00
_cell.angle_gamma   90.00
#
_symmetry.space_group_name_H-M   'P 1'
#
loop_
_entity.id
_entity.type
_entity.pdbx_description
1 polymer ?
#
loop_
_entity_poly.entity_id
_entity_poly.type
_entity_poly.pdbx_seq_one_letter_code
_entity_poly.pdbx_strand_id
1 'polypeptide(L)'
;MIEIENVLEINMLLDFYSKLLTEKQEKAISMYYEDDFSLNEIAETLNITKQAVSDNIKRAVQNLEHYEKILGLVENYNKSISRKEKLLNLLENLKNSSSDLNLEMFNEIISLINDEEVQNGI
;
A
#
# COMPACT_ATOMS: atom_id res chain seq x y z
N MET A 1 -15.83 18.25 7.87
CA MET A 1 -14.45 17.89 8.26
C MET A 1 -14.29 16.44 7.82
N ILE A 2 -13.40 16.15 6.87
CA ILE A 2 -13.13 14.75 6.52
C ILE A 2 -12.09 14.32 7.56
N GLU A 3 -12.50 13.51 8.53
CA GLU A 3 -11.59 12.82 9.44
C GLU A 3 -10.88 11.75 8.60
N ILE A 4 -9.70 12.11 8.10
CA ILE A 4 -8.81 11.17 7.41
C ILE A 4 -7.74 10.84 8.44
N GLU A 5 -8.05 9.88 9.30
CA GLU A 5 -7.19 9.62 10.47
C GLU A 5 -5.92 8.84 10.14
N ASN A 6 -5.67 8.42 8.89
CA ASN A 6 -4.41 7.75 8.56
C ASN A 6 -3.93 7.96 7.11
N VAL A 7 -2.98 8.90 6.92
CA VAL A 7 -2.27 9.11 5.65
C VAL A 7 -1.65 7.81 5.11
N LEU A 8 -1.13 6.96 6.01
CA LEU A 8 -0.51 5.70 5.63
C LEU A 8 -1.51 4.73 4.99
N GLU A 9 -2.75 4.71 5.47
CA GLU A 9 -3.80 3.84 4.93
C GLU A 9 -4.21 4.29 3.52
N ILE A 10 -4.34 5.59 3.31
CA ILE A 10 -4.65 6.13 1.97
C ILE A 10 -3.52 5.86 0.99
N ASN A 11 -2.26 6.05 1.38
CA ASN A 11 -1.12 5.73 0.52
C ASN A 11 -1.13 4.26 0.13
N MET A 12 -1.38 3.37 1.08
CA MET A 12 -1.48 1.94 0.78
C MET A 12 -2.65 1.63 -0.17
N LEU A 13 -3.79 2.31 -0.04
CA LEU A 13 -4.88 2.15 -1.00
C LEU A 13 -4.52 2.69 -2.40
N LEU A 14 -3.76 3.79 -2.48
CA LEU A 14 -3.30 4.37 -3.74
C LEU A 14 -2.36 3.41 -4.49
N ASP A 15 -1.42 2.78 -3.79
CA ASP A 15 -0.51 1.80 -4.38
C ASP A 15 -1.26 0.68 -5.12
N PHE A 16 -2.39 0.23 -4.55
CA PHE A 16 -3.17 -0.87 -5.10
C PHE A 16 -4.26 -0.44 -6.10
N TYR A 17 -4.82 0.76 -5.95
CA TYR A 17 -6.07 1.13 -6.63
C TYR A 17 -6.04 2.47 -7.37
N SER A 18 -4.94 3.23 -7.34
CA SER A 18 -4.82 4.54 -8.02
C SER A 18 -5.26 4.49 -9.49
N LYS A 19 -4.87 3.45 -10.22
CA LYS A 19 -5.20 3.25 -11.65
C LYS A 19 -6.67 2.95 -11.95
N LEU A 20 -7.49 2.69 -10.92
CA LEU A 20 -8.94 2.51 -11.05
C LEU A 20 -9.71 3.83 -10.86
N LEU A 21 -9.03 4.91 -10.51
CA LEU A 21 -9.60 6.23 -10.40
C LEU A 21 -9.70 6.90 -11.78
N THR A 22 -10.50 7.96 -11.87
CA THR A 22 -10.42 8.85 -13.04
C THR A 22 -9.12 9.64 -12.99
N GLU A 23 -8.58 10.02 -14.15
CA GLU A 23 -7.32 10.78 -14.25
C GLU A 23 -7.30 12.05 -13.37
N LYS A 24 -8.43 12.75 -13.23
CA LYS A 24 -8.53 13.95 -12.39
C LYS A 24 -8.51 13.63 -10.89
N GLN A 25 -9.09 12.49 -10.50
CA GLN A 25 -9.08 12.01 -9.12
C GLN A 25 -7.68 11.53 -8.74
N GLU A 26 -7.08 10.68 -9.57
CA GLU A 26 -5.72 10.16 -9.42
C GLU A 26 -4.71 11.30 -9.26
N LYS A 27 -4.70 12.27 -10.19
CA LYS A 27 -3.78 13.42 -10.10
C LYS A 27 -3.98 14.24 -8.83
N ALA A 28 -5.22 14.55 -8.48
CA ALA A 28 -5.50 15.38 -7.31
C ALA A 28 -5.14 14.69 -5.98
N ILE A 29 -5.37 13.38 -5.87
CA ILE A 29 -5.09 12.62 -4.65
C ILE A 29 -3.60 12.31 -4.51
N SER A 30 -2.90 11.94 -5.60
CA SER A 30 -1.44 11.74 -5.61
C SER A 30 -0.69 13.02 -5.22
N MET A 31 -1.03 14.15 -5.85
CA MET A 31 -0.39 15.43 -5.49
C MET A 31 -0.59 15.77 -4.00
N TYR A 32 -1.72 15.38 -3.40
CA TYR A 32 -2.01 15.70 -2.00
C TYR A 32 -1.33 14.75 -1.01
N TYR A 33 -1.30 13.45 -1.29
CA TYR A 33 -0.86 12.40 -0.36
C TYR A 33 0.56 11.88 -0.60
N GLU A 34 1.04 11.95 -1.84
CA GLU A 34 2.38 11.47 -2.23
C GLU A 34 3.36 12.64 -2.38
N ASP A 35 2.91 13.77 -2.96
CA ASP A 35 3.77 14.93 -3.25
C ASP A 35 3.69 16.06 -2.21
N ASP A 36 2.84 15.94 -1.18
CA ASP A 36 2.60 16.95 -0.13
C ASP A 36 2.11 18.33 -0.63
N PHE A 37 1.46 18.41 -1.80
CA PHE A 37 0.91 19.68 -2.31
C PHE A 37 -0.29 20.14 -1.49
N SER A 38 -0.37 21.44 -1.24
CA SER A 38 -1.58 22.06 -0.69
C SER A 38 -2.72 22.10 -1.72
N LEU A 39 -3.96 22.19 -1.25
CA LEU A 39 -5.14 22.33 -2.12
C LEU A 39 -5.07 23.54 -3.06
N ASN A 40 -4.33 24.60 -2.69
CA ASN A 40 -4.13 25.76 -3.54
C ASN A 40 -3.15 25.45 -4.68
N GLU A 41 -2.02 24.81 -4.38
CA GLU A 41 -1.02 24.41 -5.38
C GLU A 41 -1.60 23.41 -6.38
N ILE A 42 -2.45 22.48 -5.92
CA ILE A 42 -3.15 21.53 -6.79
C ILE A 42 -4.17 22.27 -7.67
N ALA A 43 -4.90 23.23 -7.11
CA ALA A 43 -5.88 24.02 -7.87
C ALA A 43 -5.21 24.79 -9.00
N GLU A 44 -4.06 25.42 -8.73
CA GLU A 44 -3.24 26.11 -9.72
C GLU A 44 -2.69 25.13 -10.76
N THR A 45 -2.11 24.01 -10.33
CA THR A 45 -1.50 22.99 -11.21
C THR A 45 -2.51 22.34 -12.16
N LEU A 46 -3.71 22.02 -11.66
CA LEU A 46 -4.78 21.38 -12.43
C LEU A 46 -5.70 22.39 -13.12
N ASN A 47 -5.48 23.69 -12.92
CA ASN A 47 -6.32 24.78 -13.41
C ASN A 47 -7.82 24.58 -13.09
N ILE A 48 -8.11 24.26 -11.83
CA ILE A 48 -9.47 24.08 -11.30
C ILE A 48 -9.65 24.85 -9.99
N THR A 49 -10.88 24.94 -9.49
CA THR A 49 -11.12 25.63 -8.21
C THR A 49 -10.64 24.75 -7.03
N LYS A 50 -10.23 25.39 -5.93
CA LYS A 50 -9.93 24.70 -4.67
C LYS A 50 -11.06 23.78 -4.20
N GLN A 51 -12.30 24.19 -4.42
CA GLN A 51 -13.47 23.36 -4.11
C GLN A 51 -13.50 22.08 -4.97
N ALA A 52 -13.23 22.20 -6.27
CA ALA A 52 -13.15 21.06 -7.17
C ALA A 52 -12.00 20.10 -6.79
N VAL A 53 -10.86 20.62 -6.32
CA VAL A 53 -9.78 19.78 -5.77
C VAL A 53 -10.28 18.98 -4.56
N SER A 54 -10.89 19.66 -3.58
CA SER A 54 -11.41 18.99 -2.38
C SER A 54 -12.46 17.92 -2.72
N ASP A 55 -13.34 18.20 -3.67
CA ASP A 55 -14.35 17.25 -4.12
C ASP A 55 -13.73 16.05 -4.86
N ASN A 56 -12.69 16.27 -5.68
CA ASN A 56 -11.97 15.19 -6.36
C ASN A 56 -11.25 14.28 -5.36
N ILE A 57 -10.53 14.83 -4.38
CA ILE A 57 -9.84 14.06 -3.34
C ILE A 57 -10.86 13.25 -2.53
N LYS A 58 -11.96 13.89 -2.08
CA LYS A 58 -12.99 13.20 -1.32
C LYS A 58 -13.59 12.01 -2.09
N ARG A 59 -13.91 12.20 -3.38
CA ARG A 59 -14.45 11.12 -4.21
C ARG A 59 -13.42 10.04 -4.49
N ALA A 60 -12.15 10.41 -4.64
CA ALA A 60 -11.06 9.45 -4.80
C ALA A 60 -10.96 8.53 -3.58
N VAL A 61 -10.91 9.09 -2.35
CA VAL A 61 -10.91 8.32 -1.10
C VAL A 61 -12.09 7.37 -1.02
N GLN A 62 -13.31 7.86 -1.29
CA GLN A 62 -14.52 7.02 -1.28
C GLN A 62 -14.46 5.86 -2.28
N ASN A 63 -13.88 6.10 -3.46
CA ASN A 63 -13.70 5.06 -4.48
C ASN A 63 -12.65 4.03 -4.05
N LEU A 64 -11.52 4.47 -3.48
CA LEU A 64 -10.46 3.60 -2.95
C LEU A 64 -10.99 2.67 -1.85
N GLU A 65 -11.70 3.23 -0.87
CA GLU A 65 -12.36 2.45 0.20
C GLU A 65 -13.39 1.47 -0.36
N HIS A 66 -14.13 1.87 -1.39
CA HIS A 66 -15.10 1.00 -2.05
C HIS A 66 -14.41 -0.17 -2.77
N TYR A 67 -13.30 0.10 -3.46
CA TYR A 67 -12.51 -0.94 -4.12
C TYR A 67 -11.93 -1.92 -3.11
N GLU A 68 -11.35 -1.44 -2.00
CA GLU A 68 -10.86 -2.33 -0.94
C GLU A 68 -11.99 -3.18 -0.36
N LYS A 69 -13.17 -2.61 -0.13
CA LYS A 69 -14.31 -3.38 0.40
C LYS A 69 -14.71 -4.55 -0.50
N ILE A 70 -14.55 -4.42 -1.82
CA ILE A 70 -14.96 -5.46 -2.78
C ILE A 70 -13.80 -6.40 -3.12
N LEU A 71 -12.58 -5.87 -3.24
CA LEU A 71 -11.41 -6.61 -3.73
C LEU A 71 -10.52 -7.13 -2.60
N GLY A 72 -10.43 -6.41 -1.48
CA GLY A 72 -9.67 -6.80 -0.30
C GLY A 72 -8.18 -7.00 -0.54
N LEU A 73 -7.57 -6.31 -1.52
CA LEU A 73 -6.18 -6.53 -1.90
C LEU A 73 -5.22 -6.11 -0.78
N VAL A 74 -5.49 -4.98 -0.12
CA VAL A 74 -4.65 -4.48 0.98
C VAL A 74 -4.74 -5.43 2.17
N GLU A 75 -5.94 -5.85 2.56
CA GLU A 75 -6.11 -6.84 3.62
C GLU A 75 -5.39 -8.16 3.31
N ASN A 76 -5.51 -8.66 2.07
CA ASN A 76 -4.88 -9.91 1.66
C ASN A 76 -3.35 -9.80 1.63
N TYR A 77 -2.82 -8.67 1.18
CA TYR A 77 -1.39 -8.37 1.20
C TYR A 77 -0.85 -8.34 2.63
N ASN A 78 -1.52 -7.62 3.54
CA ASN A 78 -1.15 -7.58 4.96
C ASN A 78 -1.19 -8.96 5.62
N LYS A 79 -2.17 -9.80 5.27
CA LYS A 79 -2.21 -11.20 5.71
C LYS A 79 -1.02 -12.00 5.19
N SER A 80 -0.60 -11.78 3.94
CA SER A 80 0.58 -12.44 3.37
C SER A 80 1.86 -12.03 4.10
N ILE A 81 2.05 -10.74 4.37
CA ILE A 81 3.19 -10.25 5.18
C ILE A 81 3.19 -10.92 6.55
N SER A 82 2.07 -10.90 7.27
CA SER A 82 2.00 -11.51 8.61
C SER A 82 2.28 -13.01 8.59
N ARG A 83 1.86 -13.73 7.54
CA ARG A 83 2.20 -15.16 7.37
C ARG A 83 3.69 -15.36 7.14
N LYS A 84 4.30 -14.53 6.29
CA LYS A 84 5.74 -14.55 6.01
C LYS A 84 6.56 -14.30 7.28
N GLU A 85 6.22 -13.28 8.06
CA GLU A 85 6.88 -13.00 9.34
C GLU A 85 6.77 -14.16 10.33
N LYS A 86 5.58 -14.78 10.45
CA LYS A 86 5.39 -15.96 11.29
C LYS A 86 6.24 -17.13 10.83
N LEU A 87 6.33 -17.36 9.51
CA LEU A 87 7.14 -18.42 8.94
C LEU A 87 8.64 -18.20 9.24
N LEU A 88 9.14 -16.98 9.06
CA LEU A 88 10.53 -16.63 9.40
C LEU A 88 10.83 -16.88 10.88
N ASN A 89 9.95 -16.45 11.78
CA ASN A 89 10.09 -16.71 13.22
C ASN A 89 10.11 -18.21 13.56
N LEU A 90 9.25 -19.01 12.92
CA LEU A 90 9.24 -20.47 13.11
C LEU A 90 10.54 -21.12 12.63
N LEU A 91 11.07 -20.67 11.49
CA LEU A 91 12.33 -21.14 10.93
C LEU A 91 13.51 -20.80 11.86
N GLU A 92 13.58 -19.58 12.39
CA GLU A 92 14.61 -19.20 13.36
C GLU A 92 14.55 -20.05 14.64
N ASN A 93 13.35 -20.29 15.17
CA ASN A 93 13.17 -21.15 16.34
C ASN A 93 13.61 -22.60 16.06
N LEU A 94 13.33 -23.13 14.87
CA LEU A 94 13.81 -24.45 14.45
C LEU A 94 15.34 -24.52 14.39
N LYS A 95 15.99 -23.50 13.81
CA LYS A 95 17.45 -23.40 13.75
C LYS A 95 18.08 -23.40 15.15
N ASN A 96 17.46 -22.72 16.10
CA ASN A 96 17.97 -22.63 17.47
C ASN A 96 17.72 -23.91 18.29
N SER A 97 16.73 -24.73 17.90
CA SER A 97 16.28 -25.90 18.68
C SER A 97 16.81 -27.25 18.14
N SER A 98 17.41 -27.28 16.95
CA SER A 98 17.90 -28.51 16.30
C SER A 98 19.40 -28.42 15.99
N SER A 99 20.18 -29.36 16.52
CA SER A 99 21.62 -29.47 16.27
C SER A 99 21.97 -30.07 14.90
N ASP A 100 21.03 -30.79 14.28
CA ASP A 100 21.23 -31.53 13.03
C ASP A 100 20.54 -30.86 11.83
N LEU A 101 20.37 -29.54 11.88
CA LEU A 101 19.72 -28.80 10.80
C LEU A 101 20.61 -28.75 9.56
N ASN A 102 20.07 -29.13 8.40
CA ASN A 102 20.73 -28.86 7.12
C ASN A 102 20.69 -27.35 6.84
N LEU A 103 21.79 -26.65 7.16
CA LEU A 103 21.91 -25.20 7.00
C LEU A 103 21.83 -24.74 5.55
N GLU A 104 22.19 -25.58 4.59
CA GLU A 104 22.12 -25.24 3.16
C GLU A 104 20.67 -25.15 2.69
N MET A 105 19.88 -26.20 2.96
CA MET A 105 18.43 -26.20 2.70
C MET A 105 17.70 -25.08 3.46
N PHE A 106 18.12 -24.80 4.70
CA PHE A 106 17.55 -23.73 5.50
C PHE A 106 17.75 -22.36 4.85
N ASN A 107 18.97 -22.06 4.40
CA ASN A 107 19.29 -20.79 3.76
C ASN A 107 18.57 -20.65 2.40
N GLU A 108 18.39 -21.74 1.66
CA GLU A 108 17.62 -21.76 0.42
C GLU A 108 16.15 -21.38 0.66
N ILE A 109 15.51 -21.95 1.69
CA ILE A 109 14.14 -21.60 2.09
C ILE A 109 14.03 -20.12 2.44
N ILE A 110 15.00 -19.57 3.19
CA ILE A 110 15.02 -18.15 3.56
C ILE A 110 15.19 -17.25 2.32
N SER A 111 16.01 -17.64 1.34
CA SER A 111 16.14 -16.90 0.07
C SER A 111 14.81 -16.84 -0.65
N LEU A 112 14.13 -17.99 -0.83
CA LEU A 112 12.85 -18.06 -1.53
C LEU A 112 11.75 -17.22 -0.89
N ILE A 113 11.73 -17.14 0.45
CA ILE A 113 10.76 -16.32 1.18
C ILE A 113 11.06 -14.82 1.02
N ASN A 114 12.34 -14.43 0.89
CA ASN A 114 12.76 -13.05 0.78
C ASN A 114 12.78 -12.51 -0.67
N ASP A 115 12.95 -13.39 -1.66
CA ASP A 115 13.04 -13.04 -3.09
C ASP A 115 11.71 -12.57 -3.73
N GLU A 116 10.61 -12.49 -2.99
CA GLU A 116 9.36 -11.86 -3.46
C GLU A 116 9.33 -10.32 -3.29
N GLU A 117 10.45 -9.67 -2.91
CA GLU A 117 10.58 -8.22 -3.11
C GLU A 117 11.09 -7.93 -4.52
N VAL A 118 10.46 -6.95 -5.19
CA VAL A 118 10.65 -6.54 -6.60
C VAL A 118 9.71 -7.24 -7.61
N GLN A 119 8.40 -7.06 -7.43
CA GLN A 119 7.49 -6.87 -8.58
C GLN A 119 6.34 -5.89 -8.32
N ASN A 120 6.54 -4.91 -7.42
CA ASN A 120 5.76 -3.67 -7.49
C ASN A 120 6.68 -2.59 -8.04
N GLY A 121 6.90 -2.65 -9.36
CA GLY A 121 7.20 -1.44 -10.10
C GLY A 121 5.91 -0.62 -10.16
N ILE A 122 5.72 0.25 -9.19
CA ILE A 122 4.95 1.50 -9.29
C ILE A 122 5.79 2.55 -8.59
#